data_AF-A0A529SG05-F1
#
_entry.id   AF-A0A529SG05-F1
#
_cell.length_a   1.000
_cell.length_b   1.000
_cell.length_c   1.000
_cell.angle_alpha   90.00
_cell.angle_beta   90.00
_cell.angle_gamma   90.00
#
_symmetry.space_group_name_H-M   'P 1'
#
loop_
_entity.id
_entity.type
_entity.pdbx_description
1 polymer ?
#
loop_
_entity_poly.entity_id
_entity_poly.type
_entity_poly.pdbx_seq_one_letter_code
_entity_poly.pdbx_strand_id
1 'polypeptide(L)'
;EAHASEVIRRTMLQASLDAIIVIDETGSIIEFNPAAEKMFGFQRSAILGKDLLDTIVPIYYRKGYASGAEYMAGRGAPMVGQRLETVTQNAAG
;
A
#
# COMPACT_ATOMS: atom_id res chain seq x y z
N GLU A 1 -9.67 26.45 -0.82
CA GLU A 1 -9.22 25.66 0.36
C GLU A 1 -8.90 24.20 0.02
N ALA A 2 -9.74 23.48 -0.74
CA ALA A 2 -9.46 22.09 -1.15
C ALA A 2 -8.15 21.89 -1.94
N HIS A 3 -7.79 22.84 -2.82
CA HIS A 3 -6.58 22.73 -3.65
C HIS A 3 -5.28 22.83 -2.84
N ALA A 4 -5.24 23.70 -1.82
CA ALA A 4 -4.08 23.82 -0.94
C ALA A 4 -3.87 22.56 -0.10
N SER A 5 -4.96 21.93 0.37
CA SER A 5 -4.91 20.69 1.14
C SER A 5 -4.34 19.53 0.33
N GLU A 6 -4.75 19.39 -0.94
CA GLU A 6 -4.24 18.34 -1.82
C GLU A 6 -2.76 18.53 -2.16
N VAL A 7 -2.33 19.77 -2.42
CA VAL A 7 -0.93 20.09 -2.69
C VAL A 7 -0.06 19.80 -1.47
N ILE A 8 -0.49 20.20 -0.28
CA ILE A 8 0.24 19.93 0.98
C ILE A 8 0.32 18.42 1.22
N ARG A 9 -0.79 17.68 1.08
CA ARG A 9 -0.83 16.22 1.23
C ARG A 9 0.17 15.54 0.30
N ARG A 10 0.16 15.90 -0.99
CA ARG A 10 1.07 15.34 -1.99
C ARG A 10 2.53 15.68 -1.69
N THR A 11 2.80 16.90 -1.26
CA THR A 11 4.15 17.36 -0.91
C THR A 11 4.69 16.59 0.30
N MET A 12 3.87 16.41 1.33
CA MET A 12 4.24 15.62 2.52
C MET A 12 4.53 14.16 2.17
N LEU A 13 3.67 13.52 1.37
CA LEU A 13 3.91 12.13 0.95
C LEU A 13 5.21 12.00 0.16
N GLN A 14 5.49 12.94 -0.76
CA GLN A 14 6.70 12.91 -1.57
C GLN A 14 7.99 13.19 -0.77
N ALA A 15 7.92 14.03 0.27
CA ALA A 15 9.06 14.34 1.11
C ALA A 15 9.31 13.31 2.23
N SER A 16 8.35 12.43 2.51
CA SER A 16 8.47 11.41 3.56
C SER A 16 9.61 10.43 3.28
N LEU A 17 10.41 10.16 4.32
CA LEU A 17 11.45 9.13 4.29
C LEU A 17 10.89 7.73 4.55
N ASP A 18 9.76 7.65 5.25
CA ASP A 18 9.04 6.40 5.46
C ASP A 18 8.27 6.01 4.20
N ALA A 19 8.28 4.71 3.89
CA ALA A 19 7.48 4.14 2.81
C ALA A 19 6.00 4.23 3.17
N ILE A 20 5.23 4.93 2.34
CA ILE A 20 3.79 5.12 2.52
C ILE A 20 3.08 4.59 1.28
N ILE A 21 2.13 3.70 1.53
CA ILE A 21 1.22 3.11 0.54
C ILE A 21 -0.20 3.44 0.99
N VAL A 22 -1.01 3.97 0.08
CA VAL A 22 -2.43 4.20 0.33
C VAL A 22 -3.23 3.30 -0.59
N ILE A 23 -4.23 2.64 -0.02
CA ILE A 23 -5.17 1.79 -0.72
C ILE A 23 -6.59 2.32 -0.56
N ASP A 24 -7.46 2.01 -1.52
CA ASP A 24 -8.90 2.20 -1.38
C ASP A 24 -9.58 1.01 -0.66
N GLU A 25 -10.90 1.08 -0.50
CA GLU A 25 -11.71 0.04 0.14
C GLU A 25 -11.69 -1.31 -0.59
N THR A 26 -11.29 -1.33 -1.86
CA THR A 26 -11.14 -2.55 -2.66
C THR A 26 -9.75 -3.17 -2.52
N GLY A 27 -8.84 -2.52 -1.78
CA GLY A 27 -7.45 -2.94 -1.65
C GLY A 27 -6.55 -2.50 -2.81
N SER A 28 -7.06 -1.67 -3.71
CA SER A 28 -6.31 -1.14 -4.85
C SER A 28 -5.40 0.01 -4.41
N ILE A 29 -4.15 0.00 -4.87
CA ILE A 29 -3.16 1.02 -4.51
C ILE A 29 -3.46 2.33 -5.25
N ILE A 30 -3.77 3.39 -4.48
CA ILE A 30 -4.11 4.72 -5.00
C ILE A 30 -2.97 5.74 -4.81
N GLU A 31 -2.06 5.50 -3.86
CA GLU A 31 -0.83 6.29 -3.70
C GLU A 31 0.36 5.42 -3.31
N PHE A 32 1.52 5.79 -3.83
CA PHE A 32 2.78 5.09 -3.59
C PHE A 32 3.92 6.12 -3.63
N ASN A 33 4.53 6.40 -2.47
CA ASN A 33 5.52 7.47 -2.37
C ASN A 33 6.92 7.03 -2.82
N PRO A 34 7.86 7.97 -3.07
CA PRO A 34 9.21 7.62 -3.53
C PRO A 34 10.00 6.72 -2.57
N ALA A 35 9.72 6.80 -1.26
CA ALA A 35 10.32 5.88 -0.29
C ALA A 35 9.81 4.44 -0.47
N ALA A 36 8.52 4.26 -0.76
CA ALA A 36 7.95 2.97 -1.09
C ALA A 36 8.49 2.41 -2.42
N GLU A 37 8.70 3.26 -3.43
CA GLU A 37 9.38 2.86 -4.68
C GLU A 37 10.76 2.28 -4.44
N LYS A 38 11.55 2.94 -3.59
CA LYS A 38 12.89 2.48 -3.21
C LYS A 38 12.84 1.20 -2.39
N MET A 39 11.90 1.09 -1.45
CA MET A 39 11.80 -0.04 -0.53
C MET A 39 11.32 -1.31 -1.25
N PHE A 40 10.30 -1.20 -2.09
CA PHE A 40 9.66 -2.35 -2.73
C PHE A 40 10.06 -2.55 -4.20
N GLY A 41 10.84 -1.65 -4.78
CA GLY A 41 11.37 -1.78 -6.14
C GLY A 41 10.32 -1.59 -7.25
N PHE A 42 9.12 -1.12 -6.93
CA PHE A 42 8.09 -0.79 -7.92
C PHE A 42 8.13 0.69 -8.27
N GLN A 43 7.98 1.04 -9.54
CA GLN A 43 7.59 2.41 -9.89
C GLN A 43 6.10 2.62 -9.60
N ARG A 44 5.75 3.80 -9.09
CA ARG A 44 4.38 4.25 -8.85
C ARG A 44 3.52 4.03 -10.08
N SER A 45 3.98 4.44 -11.26
CA SER A 45 3.27 4.29 -12.53
C SER A 45 2.89 2.84 -12.86
N ALA A 46 3.65 1.85 -12.35
CA ALA A 46 3.45 0.43 -12.61
C ALA A 46 2.64 -0.28 -11.52
N ILE A 47 2.39 0.37 -10.38
CA ILE A 47 1.73 -0.24 -9.22
C ILE A 47 0.40 0.42 -8.84
N LEU A 48 0.15 1.66 -9.26
CA LEU A 48 -1.16 2.28 -9.09
C LEU A 48 -2.26 1.43 -9.76
N GLY A 49 -3.37 1.25 -9.05
CA GLY A 49 -4.50 0.44 -9.50
C GLY A 49 -4.36 -1.07 -9.29
N LYS A 50 -3.18 -1.54 -8.85
CA LYS A 50 -2.98 -2.96 -8.53
C LYS A 50 -3.44 -3.29 -7.12
N ASP A 51 -3.84 -4.53 -6.92
CA ASP A 51 -4.21 -5.06 -5.61
C ASP A 51 -2.96 -5.20 -4.73
N LEU A 52 -3.02 -4.64 -3.52
CA LEU A 52 -1.94 -4.72 -2.53
C LEU A 52 -1.55 -6.18 -2.22
N LEU A 53 -2.53 -7.09 -2.19
CA LEU A 53 -2.26 -8.50 -1.89
C LEU A 53 -1.40 -9.14 -2.96
N ASP A 54 -1.58 -8.75 -4.22
CA ASP A 54 -0.83 -9.33 -5.33
C ASP A 54 0.60 -8.81 -5.43
N THR A 55 0.87 -7.62 -4.89
CA THR A 55 2.16 -6.96 -5.03
C THR A 55 3.02 -7.04 -3.79
N ILE A 56 2.52 -6.61 -2.63
CA ILE A 56 3.35 -6.39 -1.42
C ILE A 56 3.17 -7.52 -0.40
N VAL A 57 2.00 -8.14 -0.36
CA VAL A 57 1.68 -9.19 0.62
C VAL A 57 2.11 -10.56 0.09
N PRO A 58 3.00 -11.28 0.80
CA PRO A 58 3.44 -12.61 0.40
C PRO A 58 2.28 -13.59 0.32
N ILE A 59 2.35 -14.54 -0.62
CA ILE A 59 1.25 -15.47 -0.91
C ILE A 59 0.81 -16.28 0.32
N TYR A 60 1.73 -16.65 1.20
CA TYR A 60 1.43 -17.39 2.44
C TYR A 60 0.71 -16.55 3.51
N TYR A 61 0.75 -15.21 3.42
CA TYR A 61 -0.04 -14.32 4.28
C TYR A 61 -1.44 -14.03 3.73
N ARG A 62 -1.75 -14.43 2.49
CA ARG A 62 -3.07 -14.20 1.90
C ARG A 62 -4.18 -15.03 2.56
N LYS A 63 -3.86 -16.01 3.42
CA LYS A 63 -4.80 -16.78 4.28
C LYS A 63 -6.15 -17.19 3.64
N GLY A 64 -6.19 -17.40 2.32
CA GLY A 64 -7.40 -17.77 1.59
C GLY A 64 -8.27 -16.62 1.09
N TYR A 65 -7.87 -15.36 1.29
CA TYR A 65 -8.52 -14.20 0.67
C TYR A 65 -8.22 -14.15 -0.83
N ALA A 66 -9.27 -14.04 -1.65
CA ALA A 66 -9.18 -14.00 -3.10
C ALA A 66 -8.81 -12.61 -3.64
N SER A 67 -9.03 -11.54 -2.85
CA SER A 67 -8.71 -10.16 -3.22
C SER A 67 -8.48 -9.26 -2.01
N GLY A 68 -7.89 -8.09 -2.24
CA GLY A 68 -7.75 -7.03 -1.25
C GLY A 68 -9.09 -6.59 -0.68
N ALA A 69 -10.16 -6.59 -1.49
CA ALA A 69 -11.51 -6.25 -1.04
C ALA A 69 -12.01 -7.25 0.02
N GLU A 70 -11.77 -8.55 -0.16
CA GLU A 70 -12.15 -9.58 0.82
C GLU A 70 -11.31 -9.44 2.11
N TYR A 71 -10.03 -9.14 1.96
CA TYR A 71 -9.14 -8.85 3.08
C TYR A 71 -9.58 -7.62 3.89
N MET A 72 -9.97 -6.54 3.21
CA MET A 72 -10.45 -5.29 3.80
C MET A 72 -11.84 -5.44 4.42
N ALA A 73 -12.73 -6.22 3.82
CA ALA A 73 -14.06 -6.55 4.35
C ALA A 73 -13.98 -7.36 5.66
N GLY A 74 -12.90 -8.12 5.88
CA GLY A 74 -12.56 -8.74 7.16
C GLY A 74 -11.99 -7.79 8.23
N ARG A 75 -11.86 -6.49 7.93
CA ARG A 75 -11.11 -5.44 8.65
C ARG A 75 -9.58 -5.61 8.67
N GLY A 76 -9.01 -6.18 7.61
CA GLY A 76 -7.56 -6.32 7.40
C GLY A 76 -6.88 -7.08 8.54
N ALA A 77 -6.84 -8.41 8.43
CA ALA A 77 -6.22 -9.34 9.39
C ALA A 77 -5.05 -8.71 10.19
N PRO A 78 -4.94 -8.89 11.52
CA PRO A 78 -4.39 -8.00 12.59
C PRO A 78 -3.72 -6.63 12.31
N MET A 79 -3.68 -6.10 11.09
CA MET A 79 -2.80 -5.01 10.69
C MET A 79 -3.45 -3.64 10.81
N VAL A 80 -4.78 -3.55 10.73
CA VAL A 80 -5.48 -2.26 10.78
C VAL A 80 -5.48 -1.72 12.22
N GLY A 81 -4.90 -0.53 12.39
CA GLY A 81 -4.83 0.16 13.68
C GLY A 81 -3.76 -0.40 14.63
N GLN A 82 -2.95 -1.35 14.20
CA GLN A 82 -1.86 -1.90 14.99
C GLN A 82 -0.52 -1.71 14.28
N ARG A 83 0.51 -1.35 15.05
CA ARG A 83 1.89 -1.45 14.57
C ARG A 83 2.32 -2.91 14.71
N LEU A 84 2.88 -3.47 13.66
CA LEU A 84 3.40 -4.82 13.66
C LEU A 84 4.66 -4.91 12.82
N GLU A 85 5.46 -5.92 13.12
CA GLU A 85 6.61 -6.31 12.32
C GLU A 85 6.20 -7.54 11.51
N THR A 86 6.33 -7.46 10.18
CA THR A 86 5.98 -8.56 9.28
C THR A 86 6.95 -8.64 8.12
N VAL A 87 6.95 -9.79 7.46
CA VAL A 87 7.63 -9.99 6.19
C VAL A 87 6.69 -9.56 5.07
N THR A 88 7.24 -8.82 4.11
CA THR A 88 6.59 -8.42 2.87
C THR A 88 7.44 -8.86 1.69
N GLN A 89 6.88 -8.82 0.48
CA GLN A 89 7.60 -9.10 -0.76
C GLN A 89 7.78 -7.81 -1.57
N ASN A 90 8.77 -7.80 -2.44
CA ASN A 90 9.09 -6.69 -3.32
C ASN A 90 8.95 -7.11 -4.80
N ALA A 91 9.29 -6.24 -5.74
CA ALA A 91 9.19 -6.54 -7.18
C ALA A 91 10.02 -7.75 -7.65
N ALA A 92 10.99 -8.21 -6.88
CA ALA A 92 11.81 -9.38 -7.18
C ALA A 92 11.23 -10.71 -6.65
N GLY A 93 10.18 -10.66 -5.82
CA GLY A 93 9.62 -11.82 -5.12
C GLY A 93 10.19 -11.97 -3.72
#